data_AF-A0A952QXW5-F1
#
_entry.id   AF-A0A952QXW5-F1
#
_cell.length_a   1.000
_cell.length_b   1.000
_cell.length_c   1.000
_cell.angle_alpha   90.00
_cell.angle_beta   90.00
_cell.angle_gamma   90.00
#
_symmetry.space_group_name_H-M   'P 1'
#
loop_
_entity.id
_entity.type
_entity.pdbx_description
1 polymer ?
#
loop_
_entity_poly.entity_id
_entity_poly.type
_entity_poly.pdbx_seq_one_letter_code
_entity_poly.pdbx_strand_id
1 'polypeptide(L)'
;MNNRSAAHALRRAALLLTVMVLGLGSACAQSGAQSGAQAGARADAKSPAQSGGWEMRVCADPSSMPFSSDDGRGFENEIAGILADELGARVT
;
A
#
# COMPACT_ATOMS: atom_id res chain seq x y z
N MET A 1 31.56 26.95 19.95
CA MET A 1 31.09 25.88 19.06
C MET A 1 31.44 24.52 19.67
N ASN A 2 30.54 23.54 19.57
CA ASN A 2 30.80 22.07 19.63
C ASN A 2 30.42 21.23 20.86
N ASN A 3 29.21 21.41 21.41
CA ASN A 3 28.59 20.37 22.26
C ASN A 3 27.37 19.71 21.57
N ARG A 4 26.69 20.44 20.68
CA ARG A 4 25.51 19.95 19.94
C ARG A 4 25.85 19.05 18.75
N SER A 5 26.93 19.36 18.02
CA SER A 5 27.38 18.51 16.90
C SER A 5 27.87 17.13 17.35
N ALA A 6 28.54 17.05 18.51
CA ALA A 6 28.99 15.77 19.08
C ALA A 6 27.80 14.84 19.40
N ALA A 7 26.73 15.38 20.00
CA ALA A 7 25.53 14.61 20.31
C ALA A 7 24.80 14.09 19.05
N HIS A 8 24.82 14.85 17.95
CA HIS A 8 24.21 14.43 16.69
C HIS A 8 25.05 13.35 15.99
N ALA A 9 26.38 13.43 16.08
CA ALA A 9 27.28 12.41 15.54
C ALA A 9 27.12 11.06 16.26
N LEU A 10 27.07 11.07 17.60
CA LEU A 10 26.86 9.87 18.42
C LEU A 10 25.49 9.21 18.16
N ARG A 11 24.42 10.00 18.02
CA ARG A 11 23.07 9.47 17.70
C ARG A 11 23.01 8.83 16.31
N ARG A 12 23.65 9.44 15.30
CA ARG A 12 23.72 8.88 13.94
C ARG A 12 24.55 7.60 13.88
N ALA A 13 25.68 7.57 14.58
CA ALA A 13 26.52 6.37 14.67
C ALA A 13 25.78 5.20 15.35
N ALA A 14 25.07 5.46 16.45
CA ALA A 14 24.26 4.44 17.12
C ALA A 14 23.12 3.91 16.22
N LEU A 15 22.43 4.79 15.50
CA LEU A 15 21.35 4.40 14.58
C LEU A 15 21.87 3.53 13.41
N LEU A 16 23.02 3.88 12.83
CA LEU A 16 23.63 3.12 11.74
C LEU A 16 24.07 1.72 12.20
N LEU A 17 24.58 1.61 13.43
CA LEU A 17 24.99 0.32 14.00
C LEU A 17 23.78 -0.61 14.24
N THR A 18 22.64 -0.07 14.68
CA THR A 18 21.41 -0.85 14.89
C THR A 18 20.80 -1.38 13.58
N VAL A 19 20.81 -0.58 12.51
CA VAL A 19 20.26 -1.01 11.21
C VAL A 19 21.08 -2.16 10.60
N MET A 20 22.40 -2.18 10.83
CA MET A 20 23.28 -3.21 10.26
C MET A 20 23.07 -4.60 10.89
N VAL A 21 22.67 -4.67 12.17
CA VAL A 21 22.44 -5.95 12.89
C VAL A 21 21.12 -6.63 12.47
N LEU A 22 20.14 -5.88 11.97
CA LEU A 22 18.84 -6.40 11.53
C LEU A 22 18.80 -6.83 10.05
N GLY A 23 19.87 -6.57 9.27
CA GLY A 23 19.90 -6.76 7.82
C GLY A 23 20.42 -8.11 7.30
N LEU A 24 20.78 -9.07 8.17
CA LEU A 24 21.49 -10.30 7.75
C LEU A 24 20.63 -11.59 7.83
N GLY A 25 19.32 -11.49 7.60
CA GLY A 25 18.37 -12.55 7.97
C GLY A 25 17.35 -13.05 6.95
N SER A 26 17.49 -12.84 5.63
CA SER A 26 16.59 -13.51 4.65
C SER A 26 17.17 -13.65 3.26
N ALA A 27 18.07 -14.61 3.10
CA ALA A 27 18.42 -15.18 1.80
C ALA A 27 18.61 -16.70 1.94
N CYS A 28 17.52 -17.47 1.80
CA CYS A 28 17.50 -18.73 1.03
C CYS A 28 16.12 -19.42 1.14
N ALA A 29 15.68 -19.96 0.00
CA ALA A 29 14.63 -20.96 -0.20
C ALA A 29 13.16 -20.51 -0.19
N GLN A 30 12.68 -20.05 -1.35
CA GLN A 30 11.35 -20.45 -1.82
C GLN A 30 11.37 -20.69 -3.33
N SER A 31 12.00 -21.78 -3.74
CA SER A 31 11.63 -22.48 -4.97
C SER A 31 10.41 -23.33 -4.63
N GLY A 32 9.23 -22.97 -5.12
CA GLY A 32 8.02 -23.77 -4.92
C GLY A 32 6.75 -23.11 -5.42
N ALA A 33 6.29 -23.57 -6.59
CA ALA A 33 4.91 -23.68 -7.03
C ALA A 33 3.98 -22.44 -6.95
N GLN A 34 3.76 -21.83 -8.12
CA GLN A 34 2.46 -21.28 -8.49
C GLN A 34 1.46 -22.43 -8.57
N SER A 35 0.37 -22.37 -7.79
CA SER A 35 -0.99 -22.85 -8.11
C SER A 35 -1.70 -23.29 -6.83
N GLY A 36 -2.77 -22.57 -6.48
CA GLY A 36 -3.64 -22.96 -5.37
C GLY A 36 -4.35 -21.76 -4.76
N ALA A 37 -5.55 -21.46 -5.27
CA ALA A 37 -6.69 -20.86 -4.58
C ALA A 37 -6.39 -20.18 -3.22
N GLN A 38 -6.22 -18.85 -3.23
CA GLN A 38 -6.37 -18.10 -1.98
C GLN A 38 -7.86 -17.96 -1.68
N ALA A 39 -8.31 -18.93 -0.88
CA ALA A 39 -9.53 -18.91 -0.12
C ALA A 39 -9.68 -17.58 0.64
N GLY A 40 -10.90 -17.05 0.62
CA GLY A 40 -11.27 -15.85 1.36
C GLY A 40 -10.97 -15.99 2.86
N ALA A 41 -9.90 -15.33 3.29
CA ALA A 41 -9.81 -14.82 4.64
C ALA A 41 -10.54 -13.46 4.63
N ARG A 42 -11.79 -13.46 5.09
CA ARG A 42 -12.48 -12.23 5.49
C ARG A 42 -11.66 -11.61 6.62
N ALA A 43 -10.78 -10.68 6.27
CA ALA A 43 -10.29 -9.73 7.25
C ALA A 43 -11.46 -8.80 7.57
N ASP A 44 -11.86 -8.80 8.83
CA ASP A 44 -12.72 -7.79 9.43
C ASP A 44 -12.12 -6.40 9.18
N ALA A 45 -12.50 -5.79 8.05
CA ALA A 45 -12.19 -4.40 7.77
C ALA A 45 -13.05 -3.56 8.71
N LYS A 46 -12.40 -3.06 9.75
CA LYS A 46 -12.83 -1.94 10.59
C LYS A 46 -13.53 -0.88 9.72
N SER A 47 -14.86 -0.81 9.74
CA SER A 47 -15.60 0.28 9.10
C SER A 47 -15.20 1.62 9.72
N PRO A 48 -14.57 2.55 8.98
CA PRO A 48 -14.62 3.95 9.35
C PRO A 48 -15.99 4.45 8.87
N ALA A 49 -17.04 4.12 9.61
CA ALA A 49 -18.30 4.82 9.44
C ALA A 49 -18.09 6.23 10.00
N GLN A 50 -17.76 7.21 9.15
CA GLN A 50 -17.87 8.63 9.52
C GLN A 50 -17.91 9.57 8.30
N SER A 51 -19.09 10.18 8.17
CA SER A 51 -19.50 11.31 7.31
C SER A 51 -19.66 11.04 5.82
N GLY A 52 -20.82 10.47 5.47
CA GLY A 52 -21.51 10.72 4.20
C GLY A 52 -21.48 9.61 3.15
N GLY A 53 -20.52 8.67 3.22
CA GLY A 53 -20.38 7.62 2.21
C GLY A 53 -19.50 6.44 2.63
N TRP A 54 -19.49 5.36 1.82
CA TRP A 54 -18.71 4.13 2.04
C TRP A 54 -17.56 3.99 1.00
N GLU A 55 -16.55 3.16 1.28
CA GLU A 55 -15.44 2.94 0.35
C GLU A 55 -15.78 1.88 -0.72
N MET A 56 -15.72 2.26 -1.99
CA MET A 56 -15.89 1.36 -3.14
C MET A 56 -14.53 0.98 -3.70
N ARG A 57 -14.14 -0.27 -3.47
CA ARG A 57 -12.89 -0.84 -4.02
C ARG A 57 -13.13 -1.40 -5.40
N VAL A 58 -12.30 -0.98 -6.36
CA VAL A 58 -12.38 -1.45 -7.75
C VAL A 58 -11.07 -2.11 -8.15
N CYS A 59 -11.14 -3.32 -8.69
CA CYS A 59 -9.96 -3.98 -9.26
C CYS A 59 -9.72 -3.43 -10.67
N ALA A 60 -8.82 -2.46 -10.82
CA ALA A 60 -8.36 -1.95 -12.10
C ALA A 60 -6.96 -2.49 -12.44
N ASP A 61 -6.70 -2.79 -13.71
CA ASP A 61 -5.36 -3.15 -14.18
C ASP A 61 -4.50 -1.87 -14.31
N PRO A 62 -3.35 -1.77 -13.64
CA PRO A 62 -2.54 -0.56 -13.64
C PRO A 62 -1.94 -0.18 -15.01
N SER A 63 -1.92 -1.09 -16.00
CA SER A 63 -1.26 -0.83 -17.29
C SER A 63 -2.08 -1.36 -18.48
N SER A 64 -3.39 -1.10 -18.48
CA SER A 64 -4.31 -1.55 -19.54
C SER A 64 -4.94 -0.38 -20.29
N MET A 65 -4.14 0.57 -20.77
CA MET A 65 -4.68 1.65 -21.61
C MET A 65 -5.31 1.08 -22.90
N PRO A 66 -6.47 1.60 -23.34
CA PRO A 66 -7.22 2.77 -22.85
C PRO A 66 -8.29 2.47 -21.76
N PHE A 67 -8.30 1.25 -21.22
CA PHE A 67 -9.30 0.76 -20.25
C PHE A 67 -9.09 1.34 -18.86
N SER A 68 -7.89 1.13 -18.30
CA SER A 68 -7.52 1.56 -16.96
C SER A 68 -6.00 1.82 -16.86
N SER A 69 -5.63 2.68 -15.92
CA SER A 69 -4.25 3.03 -15.58
C SER A 69 -4.15 3.39 -14.10
N ASP A 70 -2.97 3.23 -13.49
CA ASP A 70 -2.71 3.58 -12.08
C ASP A 70 -2.85 5.08 -11.75
N ASP A 71 -2.68 5.94 -12.75
CA ASP A 71 -2.86 7.38 -12.67
C ASP A 71 -4.33 7.84 -12.74
N GLY A 72 -5.29 6.91 -12.71
CA GLY A 72 -6.72 7.21 -12.73
C GLY A 72 -7.28 7.53 -14.13
N ARG A 73 -6.50 7.35 -15.19
CA ARG A 73 -6.99 7.47 -16.59
C ARG A 73 -7.59 6.17 -17.10
N GLY A 74 -8.36 6.27 -18.17
CA GLY A 74 -9.04 5.14 -18.80
C GLY A 74 -10.52 5.10 -18.46
N PHE A 75 -11.29 4.52 -19.35
CA PHE A 75 -12.75 4.57 -19.26
C PHE A 75 -13.30 3.82 -18.04
N GLU A 76 -12.64 2.76 -17.57
CA GLU A 76 -13.10 1.98 -16.42
C GLU A 76 -12.95 2.78 -15.12
N ASN A 77 -11.88 3.57 -15.02
CA ASN A 77 -11.65 4.47 -13.88
C ASN A 77 -12.69 5.60 -13.83
N GLU A 78 -13.08 6.13 -15.00
CA GLU A 78 -14.12 7.17 -15.08
C GLU A 78 -15.52 6.60 -14.74
N ILE A 79 -15.85 5.41 -15.23
CA ILE A 79 -17.09 4.71 -14.86
C ILE A 79 -17.11 4.41 -13.35
N ALA A 80 -16.01 3.97 -12.76
CA ALA A 80 -15.91 3.75 -11.32
C ALA A 80 -16.19 5.03 -10.54
N GLY A 81 -15.70 6.18 -11.00
CA GLY A 81 -15.99 7.49 -10.41
C GLY A 81 -17.47 7.85 -10.46
N ILE A 82 -18.12 7.67 -11.61
CA ILE A 82 -19.56 7.93 -11.78
C ILE A 82 -20.38 7.01 -10.86
N LEU A 83 -20.06 5.71 -10.85
CA LEU A 83 -20.76 4.74 -10.00
C LEU A 83 -20.60 5.08 -8.52
N ALA A 84 -19.42 5.52 -8.10
CA ALA A 84 -19.19 5.92 -6.72
C ALA A 84 -20.01 7.16 -6.34
N ASP A 85 -20.10 8.17 -7.21
CA ASP A 85 -20.92 9.37 -6.95
C ASP A 85 -22.40 9.02 -6.78
N GLU A 86 -22.96 8.22 -7.70
CA GLU A 86 -24.35 7.76 -7.66
C GLU A 86 -24.65 6.90 -6.42
N LEU A 87 -23.68 6.12 -5.95
CA LEU A 87 -23.81 5.26 -4.78
C LEU A 87 -23.48 5.97 -3.46
N GLY A 88 -23.10 7.25 -3.49
CA GLY A 88 -22.61 7.98 -2.33
C GLY A 88 -21.38 7.32 -1.72
N ALA A 89 -20.48 6.82 -2.55
CA ALA A 89 -19.28 6.10 -2.20
C ALA A 89 -18.03 6.86 -2.66
N ARG A 90 -16.87 6.45 -2.15
CA ARG A 90 -15.57 6.94 -2.60
C ARG A 90 -14.77 5.80 -3.21
N VAL A 91 -14.31 5.96 -4.45
CA VAL A 91 -13.40 4.99 -5.09
C VAL A 91 -12.06 4.97 -4.35
N THR A 92 -11.57 3.76 -4.05
CA THR A 92 -10.26 3.52 -3.42
C THR A 92 -9.47 2.41 -4.10
#